data_AF-A0A3N5J0D9-F1
#
_entry.id   AF-A0A3N5J0D9-F1
#
_cell.length_a   1.000
_cell.length_b   1.000
_cell.length_c   1.000
_cell.angle_alpha   90.00
_cell.angle_beta   90.00
_cell.angle_gamma   90.00
#
_symmetry.space_group_name_H-M   'P 1'
#
loop_
_entity.id
_entity.type
_entity.pdbx_description
1 polymer ?
#
loop_
_entity_poly.entity_id
_entity_poly.type
_entity_poly.pdbx_seq_one_letter_code
_entity_poly.pdbx_strand_id
1 'polypeptide(L)'
;MSTKRLKTSATARTGMNFVRSVVESQNSIFQEINTENDIGNDAYIEFVDDESGTGCCVACQIKSGISYTRMTDSGKEFVLKADRDHFEYWSSHILPVVGIVYDPTDSSAAWINISSLLDHEPNRLTNGPYDIRIPRHQTFSNVTFDSFKKQLLLYSERYRSRDALAYCVESFLEDSYPEQASAALRSLFNYHRNTKACWLVILTSLSYCSSPVLLKKLTQYIALIPGHPDICWHDKNLIDPLIRTWALDHIKRYFNKRDFESLISVIDPEEGIDRGTDGQNVHAIVSCIPNKKDLLTQIFRDHNIKEEIRWFALIILLYEVQMQDPKMALEILKLYQFENPKTEYSSQIYEIKTQLIEEHCFYLY
;
A
#
# COMPACT_ATOMS: atom_id res chain seq x y z
N MET A 1 -55.32 -9.76 20.55
CA MET A 1 -53.92 -10.22 20.39
C MET A 1 -53.92 -11.75 20.33
N SER A 2 -53.43 -12.32 19.23
CA SER A 2 -53.26 -13.78 19.09
C SER A 2 -51.94 -14.18 19.75
N THR A 3 -52.00 -14.92 20.85
CA THR A 3 -50.84 -15.49 21.58
C THR A 3 -50.26 -16.72 20.85
N LYS A 4 -49.92 -16.59 19.57
CA LYS A 4 -49.36 -17.69 18.77
C LYS A 4 -47.90 -17.41 18.41
N ARG A 5 -46.99 -18.29 18.84
CA ARG A 5 -45.58 -18.31 18.42
C ARG A 5 -45.42 -19.23 17.22
N LEU A 6 -44.82 -18.74 16.14
CA LEU A 6 -44.56 -19.55 14.95
C LEU A 6 -43.46 -20.58 15.24
N LYS A 7 -43.61 -21.80 14.69
CA LYS A 7 -42.57 -22.85 14.79
C LYS A 7 -41.25 -22.40 14.15
N THR A 8 -41.33 -21.60 13.08
CA THR A 8 -40.16 -21.00 12.41
C THR A 8 -39.37 -20.08 13.34
N SER A 9 -40.03 -19.32 14.21
CA SER A 9 -39.36 -18.49 15.22
C SER A 9 -38.64 -19.31 16.29
N ALA A 10 -39.13 -20.53 16.60
CA ALA A 10 -38.41 -21.45 17.48
C ALA A 10 -37.15 -21.98 16.80
N THR A 11 -37.24 -22.39 15.52
CA THR A 11 -36.09 -22.86 14.74
C THR A 11 -35.02 -21.79 14.56
N ALA A 12 -35.40 -20.55 14.26
CA ALA A 12 -34.46 -19.42 14.16
C ALA A 12 -33.71 -19.19 15.49
N ARG A 13 -34.44 -19.26 16.61
CA ARG A 13 -33.86 -19.13 17.95
C ARG A 13 -32.88 -20.26 18.27
N THR A 14 -33.17 -21.49 17.85
CA THR A 14 -32.24 -22.62 18.03
C THR A 14 -30.92 -22.40 17.31
N GLY A 15 -30.94 -21.96 16.05
CA GLY A 15 -29.69 -21.68 15.33
C GLY A 15 -28.93 -20.48 15.87
N MET A 16 -29.62 -19.41 16.28
CA MET A 16 -29.02 -18.29 16.99
C MET A 16 -28.26 -18.76 18.25
N ASN A 17 -28.89 -19.60 19.06
CA ASN A 17 -28.26 -20.15 20.27
C ASN A 17 -27.10 -21.10 19.95
N PHE A 18 -27.20 -21.88 18.88
CA PHE A 18 -26.10 -22.72 18.41
C PHE A 18 -24.87 -21.88 18.06
N VAL A 19 -25.05 -20.82 17.26
CA VAL A 19 -23.96 -19.92 16.86
C VAL A 19 -23.34 -19.25 18.09
N ARG A 20 -24.18 -18.69 18.98
CA ARG A 20 -23.72 -18.13 20.26
C ARG A 20 -22.86 -19.12 21.03
N SER A 21 -23.35 -20.34 21.21
CA SER A 21 -22.64 -21.36 21.98
C SER A 21 -21.28 -21.71 21.39
N VAL A 22 -21.17 -21.78 20.06
CA VAL A 22 -19.88 -22.03 19.40
C VAL A 22 -18.93 -20.87 19.67
N VAL A 23 -19.36 -19.63 19.41
CA VAL A 23 -18.53 -18.42 19.56
C VAL A 23 -18.04 -18.23 20.99
N GLU A 24 -18.96 -18.27 21.97
CA GLU A 24 -18.65 -18.04 23.38
C GLU A 24 -17.79 -19.18 23.97
N SER A 25 -17.94 -20.41 23.49
CA SER A 25 -17.08 -21.53 23.92
C SER A 25 -15.61 -21.37 23.50
N GLN A 26 -15.34 -20.48 22.54
CA GLN A 26 -14.00 -20.17 22.02
C GLN A 26 -13.50 -18.82 22.54
N ASN A 27 -14.05 -18.36 23.67
CA ASN A 27 -13.74 -17.08 24.33
C ASN A 27 -14.00 -15.82 23.47
N SER A 28 -14.67 -15.96 22.31
CA SER A 28 -15.05 -14.82 21.48
C SER A 28 -16.41 -14.27 21.92
N ILE A 29 -16.66 -13.00 21.63
CA ILE A 29 -17.86 -12.29 22.10
C ILE A 29 -18.95 -12.41 21.03
N PHE A 30 -20.16 -12.78 21.45
CA PHE A 30 -21.34 -12.84 20.59
C PHE A 30 -22.39 -11.82 21.05
N GLN A 31 -22.73 -10.87 20.20
CA GLN A 31 -23.73 -9.84 20.48
C GLN A 31 -24.91 -9.97 19.53
N GLU A 32 -26.05 -10.47 20.03
CA GLU A 32 -27.30 -10.53 19.25
C GLU A 32 -27.89 -9.13 19.03
N ILE A 33 -28.39 -8.87 17.82
CA ILE A 33 -29.14 -7.65 17.50
C ILE A 33 -30.62 -7.91 17.80
N ASN A 34 -31.27 -6.96 18.49
CA ASN A 34 -32.70 -7.08 18.75
C ASN A 34 -33.47 -7.13 17.42
N THR A 35 -34.37 -8.10 17.27
CA THR A 35 -35.23 -8.30 16.10
C THR A 35 -36.02 -7.06 15.66
N GLU A 36 -36.31 -6.12 16.55
CA GLU A 36 -36.98 -4.85 16.19
C GLU A 36 -36.03 -3.86 15.46
N ASN A 37 -34.72 -4.11 15.52
CA ASN A 37 -33.65 -3.29 14.95
C ASN A 37 -32.88 -4.02 13.84
N ASP A 38 -33.35 -5.18 13.38
CA ASP A 38 -32.68 -5.95 12.32
C ASP A 38 -33.04 -5.38 10.93
N ILE A 39 -32.03 -4.85 10.25
CA ILE A 39 -32.11 -4.29 8.89
C ILE A 39 -31.35 -5.20 7.89
N GLY A 40 -30.79 -6.33 8.34
CA GLY A 40 -30.03 -7.25 7.49
C GLY A 40 -28.89 -8.01 8.17
N ASN A 41 -28.77 -7.94 9.50
CA ASN A 41 -27.79 -8.70 10.30
C ASN A 41 -28.45 -9.13 11.61
N ASP A 42 -28.22 -10.38 12.00
CA ASP A 42 -28.81 -10.94 13.21
C ASP A 42 -27.90 -10.78 14.44
N ALA A 43 -26.58 -10.66 14.25
CA ALA A 43 -25.60 -10.57 15.34
C ALA A 43 -24.27 -9.95 14.92
N TYR A 44 -23.45 -9.61 15.91
CA TYR A 44 -22.03 -9.32 15.78
C TYR A 44 -21.18 -10.35 16.51
N ILE A 45 -20.01 -10.65 15.95
CA ILE A 45 -18.96 -11.43 16.62
C ILE A 45 -17.71 -10.58 16.74
N GLU A 46 -17.19 -10.42 17.95
CA GLU A 46 -15.85 -9.87 18.18
C GLU A 46 -14.89 -11.01 18.55
N PHE A 47 -13.82 -11.15 17.76
CA PHE A 47 -12.83 -12.19 18.02
C PHE A 47 -11.89 -11.79 19.15
N VAL A 48 -11.62 -12.75 20.03
CA VAL A 48 -10.66 -12.64 21.12
C VAL A 48 -9.52 -13.61 20.86
N ASP A 49 -8.29 -13.15 21.05
CA ASP A 49 -7.09 -13.99 21.00
C ASP A 49 -6.47 -14.06 22.39
N ASP A 50 -6.34 -15.27 22.92
CA ASP A 50 -6.11 -15.54 24.34
C ASP A 50 -7.12 -14.79 25.22
N GLU A 51 -6.68 -13.75 25.92
CA GLU A 51 -7.50 -12.89 26.79
C GLU A 51 -7.63 -11.45 26.23
N SER A 52 -7.16 -11.21 25.00
CA SER A 52 -7.15 -9.88 24.37
C SER A 52 -8.14 -9.80 23.21
N GLY A 53 -9.05 -8.82 23.27
CA GLY A 53 -9.91 -8.49 22.13
C GLY A 53 -9.07 -8.09 20.92
N THR A 54 -9.32 -8.70 19.76
CA THR A 54 -8.57 -8.40 18.53
C THR A 54 -8.97 -7.07 17.88
N GLY A 55 -10.08 -6.46 18.34
CA GLY A 55 -10.76 -5.35 17.67
C GLY A 55 -11.33 -5.73 16.29
N CYS A 56 -11.31 -7.01 15.91
CA CYS A 56 -11.96 -7.50 14.71
C CYS A 56 -13.39 -7.92 15.03
N CYS A 57 -14.33 -7.07 14.63
CA CYS A 57 -15.76 -7.34 14.69
C CYS A 57 -16.30 -7.69 13.30
N VAL A 58 -17.16 -8.70 13.22
CA VAL A 58 -17.87 -9.09 11.99
C VAL A 58 -19.38 -9.08 12.22
N ALA A 59 -20.12 -8.66 11.20
CA ALA A 59 -21.57 -8.75 11.16
C ALA A 59 -21.99 -10.13 10.65
N CYS A 60 -23.06 -10.69 11.22
CA CYS A 60 -23.53 -12.04 10.91
C CYS A 60 -24.98 -12.04 10.46
N GLN A 61 -25.26 -12.66 9.31
CA GLN A 61 -26.59 -13.11 8.93
C GLN A 61 -26.70 -14.61 9.22
N ILE A 62 -27.65 -14.99 10.09
CA ILE A 62 -27.88 -16.34 10.57
C ILE A 62 -29.25 -16.82 10.05
N LYS A 63 -29.24 -17.83 9.18
CA LYS A 63 -30.48 -18.51 8.73
C LYS A 63 -30.55 -19.92 9.31
N SER A 64 -31.75 -20.37 9.69
CA SER A 64 -31.93 -21.68 10.31
C SER A 64 -33.10 -22.45 9.72
N GLY A 65 -32.88 -23.73 9.44
CA GLY A 65 -33.93 -24.67 9.02
C GLY A 65 -33.58 -25.48 7.77
N ILE A 66 -34.31 -26.58 7.59
CA ILE A 66 -34.10 -27.53 6.49
C ILE A 66 -34.32 -26.91 5.09
N SER A 67 -35.05 -25.80 4.99
CA SER A 67 -35.27 -25.08 3.73
C SER A 67 -34.02 -24.42 3.15
N TYR A 68 -32.94 -24.36 3.95
CA TYR A 68 -31.63 -23.84 3.57
C TYR A 68 -30.62 -24.97 3.32
N THR A 69 -31.07 -26.24 3.35
CA THR A 69 -30.24 -27.40 3.04
C THR A 69 -30.79 -28.18 1.87
N ARG A 70 -29.90 -28.83 1.12
CA ARG A 70 -30.24 -29.70 0.00
C ARG A 70 -29.39 -30.95 0.04
N MET A 71 -30.02 -32.12 -0.09
CA MET A 71 -29.31 -33.37 -0.32
C MET A 71 -28.96 -33.50 -1.80
N THR A 72 -27.70 -33.82 -2.08
CA THR A 72 -27.18 -34.11 -3.42
C THR A 72 -26.43 -35.44 -3.41
N ASP A 73 -26.09 -35.97 -4.59
CA ASP A 73 -25.32 -37.22 -4.73
C ASP A 73 -23.95 -37.16 -4.05
N SER A 74 -23.43 -35.96 -3.80
CA SER A 74 -22.13 -35.73 -3.18
C SER A 74 -22.24 -35.23 -1.73
N GLY A 75 -23.43 -35.27 -1.15
CA GLY A 75 -23.70 -34.96 0.25
C GLY A 75 -24.62 -33.75 0.45
N LYS A 76 -24.72 -33.34 1.72
CA LYS A 76 -25.54 -32.20 2.15
C LYS A 76 -24.89 -30.87 1.73
N GLU A 77 -25.69 -29.98 1.16
CA GLU A 77 -25.30 -28.63 0.80
C GLU A 77 -26.08 -27.61 1.61
N PHE A 78 -25.43 -26.50 1.95
CA PHE A 78 -26.04 -25.35 2.61
C PHE A 78 -26.17 -24.21 1.60
N VAL A 79 -27.34 -23.58 1.57
CA VAL A 79 -27.66 -22.47 0.68
C VAL A 79 -28.21 -21.33 1.52
N LEU A 80 -27.47 -20.23 1.56
CA LEU A 80 -27.95 -18.98 2.13
C LEU A 80 -28.81 -18.28 1.08
N LYS A 81 -30.11 -18.19 1.35
CA LYS A 81 -31.06 -17.49 0.47
C LYS A 81 -31.05 -16.01 0.79
N ALA A 82 -30.97 -15.19 -0.24
CA ALA A 82 -30.94 -13.74 -0.17
C ALA A 82 -31.58 -13.14 -1.42
N ASP A 83 -31.73 -11.83 -1.43
CA ASP A 83 -32.20 -11.05 -2.57
C ASP A 83 -31.22 -9.90 -2.87
N ARG A 84 -31.61 -9.05 -3.81
CA ARG A 84 -30.83 -7.90 -4.23
C ARG A 84 -30.59 -6.91 -3.08
N ASP A 85 -31.62 -6.64 -2.29
CA ASP A 85 -31.55 -5.64 -1.22
C ASP A 85 -30.57 -6.10 -0.12
N HIS A 86 -30.57 -7.40 0.22
CA HIS A 86 -29.56 -7.97 1.10
C HIS A 86 -28.14 -7.80 0.53
N PHE A 87 -27.94 -8.07 -0.77
CA PHE A 87 -26.63 -7.93 -1.41
C PHE A 87 -26.15 -6.46 -1.42
N GLU A 88 -27.04 -5.52 -1.75
CA GLU A 88 -26.74 -4.08 -1.71
C GLU A 88 -26.37 -3.66 -0.27
N TYR A 89 -27.16 -4.06 0.73
CA TYR A 89 -26.88 -3.79 2.14
C TYR A 89 -25.52 -4.35 2.56
N TRP A 90 -25.24 -5.64 2.34
CA TRP A 90 -23.99 -6.27 2.74
C TRP A 90 -22.77 -5.70 2.03
N SER A 91 -22.89 -5.30 0.76
CA SER A 91 -21.79 -4.68 -0.01
C SER A 91 -21.38 -3.31 0.52
N SER A 92 -22.32 -2.60 1.14
CA SER A 92 -22.10 -1.27 1.70
C SER A 92 -21.75 -1.28 3.19
N HIS A 93 -21.69 -2.47 3.81
CA HIS A 93 -21.49 -2.59 5.25
C HIS A 93 -20.03 -2.36 5.64
N ILE A 94 -19.82 -1.50 6.62
CA ILE A 94 -18.48 -1.15 7.15
C ILE A 94 -17.74 -2.29 7.85
N LEU A 95 -18.44 -3.36 8.24
CA LEU A 95 -17.86 -4.53 8.88
C LEU A 95 -17.93 -5.69 7.89
N PRO A 96 -16.96 -6.62 7.90
CA PRO A 96 -17.10 -7.86 7.15
C PRO A 96 -18.39 -8.57 7.53
N VAL A 97 -19.16 -8.98 6.53
CA VAL A 97 -20.42 -9.69 6.70
C VAL A 97 -20.20 -11.18 6.45
N VAL A 98 -20.71 -12.00 7.37
CA VAL A 98 -20.64 -13.44 7.35
C VAL A 98 -22.04 -14.02 7.27
N GLY A 99 -22.25 -14.98 6.39
CA GLY A 99 -23.45 -15.79 6.35
C GLY A 99 -23.25 -17.10 7.09
N ILE A 100 -24.16 -17.46 7.99
CA ILE A 100 -24.17 -18.74 8.71
C ILE A 100 -25.52 -19.41 8.50
N VAL A 101 -25.52 -20.68 8.10
CA VAL A 101 -26.72 -21.49 7.93
C VAL A 101 -26.66 -22.67 8.89
N TYR A 102 -27.70 -22.82 9.72
CA TYR A 102 -27.85 -23.92 10.67
C TYR A 102 -28.99 -24.86 10.28
N ASP A 103 -28.73 -26.16 10.34
CA ASP A 103 -29.73 -27.22 10.19
C ASP A 103 -30.04 -27.87 11.54
N PRO A 104 -31.28 -27.75 12.05
CA PRO A 104 -31.68 -28.31 13.32
C PRO A 104 -31.82 -29.84 13.32
N THR A 105 -31.89 -30.50 12.15
CA THR A 105 -32.16 -31.94 12.07
C THR A 105 -31.00 -32.80 12.59
N ASP A 106 -29.78 -32.33 12.36
CA ASP A 106 -28.53 -33.00 12.75
C ASP A 106 -27.57 -32.07 13.52
N SER A 107 -28.05 -30.87 13.90
CA SER A 107 -27.29 -29.84 14.60
C SER A 107 -25.99 -29.43 13.90
N SER A 108 -26.03 -29.33 12.56
CA SER A 108 -24.89 -28.91 11.75
C SER A 108 -25.04 -27.48 11.24
N ALA A 109 -23.92 -26.78 11.07
CA ALA A 109 -23.90 -25.45 10.47
C ALA A 109 -22.75 -25.29 9.47
N ALA A 110 -22.93 -24.38 8.52
CA ALA A 110 -21.91 -23.97 7.57
C ALA A 110 -21.90 -22.43 7.44
N TRP A 111 -20.77 -21.87 7.02
CA TRP A 111 -20.58 -20.42 6.95
C TRP A 111 -19.89 -19.96 5.66
N ILE A 112 -20.03 -18.69 5.31
CA ILE A 112 -19.30 -18.06 4.21
C ILE A 112 -19.00 -16.58 4.53
N ASN A 113 -17.83 -16.09 4.12
CA ASN A 113 -17.53 -14.66 4.13
C ASN A 113 -18.23 -14.01 2.92
N ILE A 114 -19.35 -13.32 3.17
CA ILE A 114 -20.17 -12.68 2.13
C ILE A 114 -19.41 -11.48 1.54
N SER A 115 -18.75 -10.67 2.37
CA SER A 115 -17.98 -9.53 1.87
C SER A 115 -16.87 -9.98 0.91
N SER A 116 -16.13 -11.02 1.27
CA SER A 116 -15.10 -11.58 0.38
C SER A 116 -15.69 -12.15 -0.90
N LEU A 117 -16.88 -12.76 -0.87
CA LEU A 117 -17.55 -13.24 -2.07
C LEU A 117 -17.90 -12.08 -3.02
N LEU A 118 -18.51 -11.02 -2.49
CA LEU A 118 -18.94 -9.86 -3.27
C LEU A 118 -17.74 -9.08 -3.86
N ASP A 119 -16.62 -9.02 -3.15
CA ASP A 119 -15.36 -8.46 -3.64
C ASP A 119 -14.83 -9.19 -4.89
N HIS A 120 -14.97 -10.52 -4.96
CA HIS A 120 -14.49 -11.33 -6.09
C HIS A 120 -15.54 -11.48 -7.20
N GLU A 121 -16.81 -11.30 -6.88
CA GLU A 121 -17.93 -11.46 -7.81
C GLU A 121 -18.83 -10.20 -7.88
N PRO A 122 -18.29 -9.00 -8.17
CA PRO A 122 -19.04 -7.74 -8.08
C PRO A 122 -20.26 -7.69 -9.02
N ASN A 123 -20.22 -8.44 -10.13
CA ASN A 123 -21.33 -8.56 -11.08
C ASN A 123 -22.60 -9.18 -10.48
N ARG A 124 -22.50 -9.88 -9.33
CA ARG A 124 -23.66 -10.48 -8.67
C ARG A 124 -24.55 -9.47 -7.98
N LEU A 125 -24.02 -8.28 -7.63
CA LEU A 125 -24.81 -7.19 -7.05
C LEU A 125 -25.94 -6.75 -7.99
N THR A 126 -25.69 -6.76 -9.29
CA THR A 126 -26.65 -6.30 -10.31
C THR A 126 -27.43 -7.43 -10.96
N ASN A 127 -26.79 -8.59 -11.19
CA ASN A 127 -27.35 -9.65 -12.04
C ASN A 127 -27.72 -10.94 -11.28
N GLY A 128 -27.38 -11.05 -10.00
CA GLY A 128 -27.48 -12.30 -9.26
C GLY A 128 -26.60 -13.42 -9.85
N PRO A 129 -26.87 -14.69 -9.52
CA PRO A 129 -27.91 -15.16 -8.60
C PRO A 129 -27.64 -14.68 -7.16
N TYR A 130 -28.69 -14.44 -6.39
CA TYR A 130 -28.60 -13.97 -4.99
C TYR A 130 -28.49 -15.12 -3.98
N ASP A 131 -28.88 -16.34 -4.36
CA ASP A 131 -28.63 -17.51 -3.53
C ASP A 131 -27.12 -17.80 -3.47
N ILE A 132 -26.60 -17.97 -2.25
CA ILE A 132 -25.18 -18.25 -1.99
C ILE A 132 -25.04 -19.70 -1.56
N ARG A 133 -24.37 -20.51 -2.37
CA ARG A 133 -23.98 -21.87 -2.00
C ARG A 133 -22.75 -21.83 -1.11
N ILE A 134 -22.84 -22.43 0.06
CA ILE A 134 -21.74 -22.48 1.01
C ILE A 134 -20.84 -23.68 0.68
N PRO A 135 -19.52 -23.50 0.49
CA PRO A 135 -18.60 -24.60 0.24
C PRO A 135 -18.63 -25.62 1.39
N ARG A 136 -18.66 -26.92 1.08
CA ARG A 136 -18.83 -27.98 2.10
C ARG A 136 -17.75 -28.01 3.18
N HIS A 137 -16.53 -27.57 2.84
CA HIS A 137 -15.43 -27.50 3.80
C HIS A 137 -15.58 -26.34 4.80
N GLN A 138 -16.47 -25.37 4.54
CA GLN A 138 -16.75 -24.24 5.44
C GLN A 138 -17.79 -24.63 6.48
N THR A 139 -17.51 -25.68 7.25
CA THR A 139 -18.34 -26.08 8.40
C THR A 139 -18.15 -25.08 9.54
N PHE A 140 -19.22 -24.75 10.27
CA PHE A 140 -19.19 -23.89 11.44
C PHE A 140 -19.43 -24.72 12.72
N SER A 141 -18.41 -24.89 13.53
CA SER A 141 -18.40 -25.73 14.73
C SER A 141 -17.25 -25.34 15.65
N ASN A 142 -17.21 -25.87 16.88
CA ASN A 142 -16.07 -25.68 17.79
C ASN A 142 -14.75 -26.16 17.18
N VAL A 143 -14.77 -27.25 16.39
CA VAL A 143 -13.56 -27.82 15.75
C VAL A 143 -13.03 -26.92 14.64
N THR A 144 -13.92 -26.22 13.94
CA THR A 144 -13.56 -25.40 12.76
C THR A 144 -13.50 -23.90 13.06
N PHE A 145 -13.77 -23.50 14.31
CA PHE A 145 -13.84 -22.10 14.70
C PHE A 145 -12.51 -21.36 14.51
N ASP A 146 -11.37 -22.00 14.81
CA ASP A 146 -10.06 -21.39 14.59
C ASP A 146 -9.81 -21.06 13.11
N SER A 147 -10.24 -21.94 12.20
CA SER A 147 -10.16 -21.67 10.77
C SER A 147 -11.07 -20.52 10.34
N PHE A 148 -12.29 -20.49 10.88
CA PHE A 148 -13.26 -19.40 10.68
C PHE A 148 -12.68 -18.05 11.12
N LYS A 149 -12.20 -17.97 12.37
CA LYS A 149 -11.56 -16.79 12.95
C LYS A 149 -10.36 -16.35 12.11
N LYS A 150 -9.43 -17.28 11.80
CA LYS A 150 -8.22 -16.97 11.02
C LYS A 150 -8.54 -16.41 9.64
N GLN A 151 -9.49 -16.99 8.91
CA GLN A 151 -9.88 -16.50 7.59
C GLN A 151 -10.44 -15.07 7.64
N LEU A 152 -11.23 -14.75 8.66
CA LEU A 152 -11.81 -13.41 8.83
C LEU A 152 -10.81 -12.38 9.32
N LEU A 153 -9.90 -12.74 10.22
CA LEU A 153 -8.79 -11.86 10.63
C LEU A 153 -7.93 -11.48 9.43
N LEU A 154 -7.54 -12.45 8.60
CA LEU A 154 -6.77 -12.20 7.37
C LEU A 154 -7.51 -11.31 6.37
N TYR A 155 -8.82 -11.51 6.21
CA TYR A 155 -9.64 -10.65 5.36
C TYR A 155 -9.67 -9.19 5.89
N SER A 156 -9.94 -9.02 7.18
CA SER A 156 -10.02 -7.72 7.84
C SER A 156 -8.69 -6.97 7.82
N GLU A 157 -7.57 -7.64 8.06
CA GLU A 157 -6.23 -7.06 7.95
C GLU A 157 -5.96 -6.54 6.53
N ARG A 158 -6.28 -7.35 5.51
CA ARG A 158 -6.12 -6.94 4.11
C ARG A 158 -6.97 -5.73 3.78
N TYR A 159 -8.23 -5.68 4.24
CA TYR A 159 -9.13 -4.56 3.93
C TYR A 159 -8.77 -3.28 4.69
N ARG A 160 -8.47 -3.37 6.00
CA ARG A 160 -7.93 -2.25 6.78
C ARG A 160 -6.63 -1.72 6.18
N SER A 161 -5.78 -2.58 5.62
CA SER A 161 -4.56 -2.13 4.93
C SER A 161 -4.86 -1.32 3.67
N ARG A 162 -5.99 -1.56 2.99
CA ARG A 162 -6.40 -0.77 1.81
C ARG A 162 -6.99 0.58 2.21
N ASP A 163 -7.84 0.61 3.23
CA ASP A 163 -8.39 1.88 3.75
C ASP A 163 -7.30 2.73 4.39
N ALA A 164 -6.36 2.11 5.11
CA ALA A 164 -5.18 2.78 5.64
C ALA A 164 -4.28 3.32 4.52
N LEU A 165 -4.10 2.56 3.43
CA LEU A 165 -3.38 3.04 2.26
C LEU A 165 -4.06 4.26 1.64
N ALA A 166 -5.38 4.20 1.39
CA ALA A 166 -6.15 5.30 0.84
C ALA A 166 -6.04 6.54 1.73
N TYR A 167 -6.24 6.38 3.04
CA TYR A 167 -6.08 7.47 4.01
C TYR A 167 -4.67 8.08 3.99
N CYS A 168 -3.62 7.25 3.94
CA CYS A 168 -2.24 7.73 3.85
C CYS A 168 -1.99 8.49 2.55
N VAL A 169 -2.56 8.06 1.43
CA VAL A 169 -2.42 8.74 0.14
C VAL A 169 -3.15 10.08 0.17
N GLU A 170 -4.42 10.11 0.55
CA GLU A 170 -5.21 11.35 0.66
C GLU A 170 -4.53 12.36 1.60
N SER A 171 -4.08 11.90 2.77
CA SER A 171 -3.40 12.76 3.75
C SER A 171 -2.02 13.24 3.27
N PHE A 172 -1.36 12.49 2.39
CA PHE A 172 -0.08 12.90 1.79
C PHE A 172 -0.27 13.92 0.67
N LEU A 173 -1.35 13.82 -0.10
CA LEU A 173 -1.67 14.74 -1.20
C LEU A 173 -2.23 16.09 -0.73
N GLU A 174 -2.56 16.22 0.55
CA GLU A 174 -3.00 17.48 1.15
C GLU A 174 -1.80 18.43 1.38
N ASP A 175 -1.54 19.29 0.40
CA ASP A 175 -0.41 20.24 0.41
C ASP A 175 -0.51 21.33 1.49
N SER A 176 -1.68 21.49 2.12
CA SER A 176 -1.92 22.53 3.13
C SER A 176 -1.16 22.30 4.44
N TYR A 177 -0.70 21.07 4.72
CA TYR A 177 -0.12 20.69 6.03
C TYR A 177 1.13 19.79 5.89
N PRO A 178 2.34 20.37 5.69
CA PRO A 178 3.57 19.62 5.43
C PRO A 178 3.93 18.57 6.49
N GLU A 179 3.68 18.83 7.77
CA GLU A 179 3.96 17.87 8.85
C GLU A 179 3.04 16.63 8.76
N GLN A 180 1.77 16.85 8.44
CA GLN A 180 0.77 15.79 8.28
C GLN A 180 1.09 14.95 7.04
N ALA A 181 1.38 15.61 5.91
CA ALA A 181 1.84 14.93 4.70
C ALA A 181 3.13 14.12 4.97
N SER A 182 4.02 14.63 5.83
CA SER A 182 5.24 13.93 6.24
C SER A 182 4.96 12.68 7.06
N ALA A 183 4.02 12.77 8.00
CA ALA A 183 3.58 11.63 8.80
C ALA A 183 2.86 10.59 7.95
N ALA A 184 2.01 11.04 7.02
CA ALA A 184 1.29 10.21 6.07
C ALA A 184 2.25 9.47 5.13
N LEU A 185 3.25 10.15 4.58
CA LEU A 185 4.29 9.55 3.74
C LEU A 185 5.10 8.48 4.50
N ARG A 186 5.41 8.74 5.78
CA ARG A 186 6.08 7.76 6.65
C ARG A 186 5.20 6.52 6.89
N SER A 187 3.91 6.70 7.16
CA SER A 187 2.96 5.60 7.32
C SER A 187 2.77 4.82 6.01
N LEU A 188 2.65 5.53 4.89
CA LEU A 188 2.58 4.96 3.54
C LEU A 188 3.75 4.02 3.30
N PHE A 189 4.99 4.47 3.56
CA PHE A 189 6.17 3.64 3.42
C PHE A 189 6.21 2.48 4.41
N ASN A 190 6.02 2.74 5.71
CA ASN A 190 6.18 1.72 6.75
C ASN A 190 5.18 0.56 6.64
N TYR A 191 3.95 0.85 6.21
CA TYR A 191 2.89 -0.15 6.16
C TYR A 191 2.58 -0.66 4.74
N HIS A 192 2.93 0.10 3.70
CA HIS A 192 2.50 -0.21 2.32
C HIS A 192 3.64 -0.26 1.28
N ARG A 193 4.93 -0.17 1.66
CA ARG A 193 6.07 -0.27 0.72
C ARG A 193 6.13 -1.56 -0.11
N ASN A 194 5.42 -2.61 0.27
CA ASN A 194 5.32 -3.85 -0.52
C ASN A 194 4.14 -3.84 -1.50
N THR A 195 3.68 -2.64 -1.89
CA THR A 195 2.62 -2.45 -2.88
C THR A 195 3.10 -1.54 -4.00
N LYS A 196 2.67 -1.81 -5.24
CA LYS A 196 2.95 -0.93 -6.39
C LYS A 196 2.33 0.47 -6.20
N ALA A 197 1.18 0.56 -5.55
CA ALA A 197 0.46 1.81 -5.33
C ALA A 197 1.27 2.79 -4.46
N CYS A 198 1.87 2.31 -3.36
CA CYS A 198 2.75 3.12 -2.52
C CYS A 198 3.90 3.73 -3.33
N TRP A 199 4.59 2.92 -4.13
CA TRP A 199 5.71 3.40 -4.94
C TRP A 199 5.28 4.30 -6.09
N LEU A 200 4.14 4.03 -6.72
CA LEU A 200 3.62 4.92 -7.75
C LEU A 200 3.42 6.33 -7.19
N VAL A 201 2.76 6.45 -6.02
CA VAL A 201 2.56 7.73 -5.33
C VAL A 201 3.90 8.39 -5.01
N ILE A 202 4.82 7.69 -4.33
CA ILE A 202 6.15 8.22 -3.98
C ILE A 202 6.90 8.73 -5.21
N LEU A 203 6.94 7.94 -6.29
CA LEU A 203 7.70 8.28 -7.50
C LEU A 203 7.06 9.46 -8.26
N THR A 204 5.73 9.46 -8.42
CA THR A 204 5.06 10.52 -9.19
C THR A 204 4.96 11.85 -8.44
N SER A 205 5.07 11.85 -7.12
CA SER A 205 4.98 13.09 -6.34
C SER A 205 6.24 13.94 -6.39
N LEU A 206 7.36 13.39 -6.86
CA LEU A 206 8.65 14.08 -6.81
C LEU A 206 8.66 15.39 -7.61
N SER A 207 8.14 15.40 -8.83
CA SER A 207 8.06 16.59 -9.68
C SER A 207 7.04 17.64 -9.25
N TYR A 208 6.09 17.28 -8.38
CA TYR A 208 5.00 18.14 -7.92
C TYR A 208 5.16 18.59 -6.47
N CYS A 209 6.06 17.96 -5.71
CA CYS A 209 6.31 18.28 -4.31
C CYS A 209 6.99 19.64 -4.19
N SER A 210 6.28 20.60 -3.57
CA SER A 210 6.80 21.96 -3.34
C SER A 210 7.52 22.12 -1.99
N SER A 211 7.36 21.16 -1.07
CA SER A 211 7.95 21.21 0.26
C SER A 211 9.36 20.59 0.25
N PRO A 212 10.43 21.35 0.58
CA PRO A 212 11.79 20.81 0.63
C PRO A 212 11.95 19.64 1.60
N VAL A 213 11.24 19.67 2.74
CA VAL A 213 11.28 18.60 3.75
C VAL A 213 10.68 17.31 3.21
N LEU A 214 9.57 17.39 2.49
CA LEU A 214 8.94 16.22 1.87
C LEU A 214 9.77 15.71 0.70
N LEU A 215 10.32 16.61 -0.11
CA LEU A 215 11.16 16.26 -1.25
C LEU A 215 12.43 15.51 -0.82
N LYS A 216 13.06 15.94 0.27
CA LYS A 216 14.16 15.22 0.93
C LYS A 216 13.75 13.81 1.36
N LYS A 217 12.59 13.65 2.01
CA LYS A 217 12.08 12.32 2.42
C LYS A 217 11.75 11.41 1.24
N LEU A 218 11.12 11.95 0.19
CA LEU A 218 10.86 11.21 -1.05
C LEU A 218 12.17 10.70 -1.65
N THR A 219 13.18 11.57 -1.75
CA THR A 219 14.52 11.22 -2.25
C THR A 219 15.15 10.09 -1.44
N GLN A 220 15.11 10.19 -0.11
CA GLN A 220 15.63 9.14 0.78
C GLN A 220 14.91 7.80 0.59
N TYR A 221 13.59 7.79 0.40
CA TYR A 221 12.85 6.56 0.15
C TYR A 221 13.13 5.98 -1.23
N ILE A 222 13.26 6.81 -2.26
CA ILE A 222 13.55 6.37 -3.63
C ILE A 222 14.97 5.80 -3.71
N ALA A 223 15.93 6.33 -2.95
CA ALA A 223 17.32 5.83 -2.91
C ALA A 223 17.42 4.38 -2.39
N LEU A 224 16.40 3.87 -1.68
CA LEU A 224 16.31 2.46 -1.29
C LEU A 224 16.13 1.52 -2.50
N ILE A 225 15.58 2.00 -3.61
CA ILE A 225 15.31 1.17 -4.79
C ILE A 225 16.58 0.72 -5.52
N PRO A 226 17.46 1.63 -6.00
CA PRO A 226 18.73 1.20 -6.64
C PRO A 226 19.64 0.47 -5.64
N GLY A 227 19.44 0.70 -4.34
CA GLY A 227 20.30 0.20 -3.27
C GLY A 227 21.35 1.25 -2.94
N HIS A 228 21.63 1.41 -1.65
CA HIS A 228 22.51 2.43 -1.13
C HIS A 228 23.46 1.79 -0.11
N PRO A 229 24.79 1.96 -0.24
CA PRO A 229 25.77 1.26 0.59
C PRO A 229 25.71 1.68 2.06
N ASP A 230 25.34 2.93 2.33
CA ASP A 230 25.29 3.49 3.68
C ASP A 230 23.88 3.46 4.31
N ILE A 231 22.94 2.74 3.70
CA ILE A 231 21.64 2.49 4.32
C ILE A 231 21.70 1.17 5.10
N CYS A 232 21.45 1.26 6.41
CA CYS A 232 21.28 0.09 7.25
C CYS A 232 19.95 -0.61 6.92
N TRP A 233 20.03 -1.82 6.37
CA TRP A 233 18.86 -2.63 6.02
C TRP A 233 18.33 -3.40 7.24
N HIS A 234 17.03 -3.30 7.50
CA HIS A 234 16.34 -4.02 8.57
C HIS A 234 14.85 -4.19 8.23
N ASP A 235 14.13 -4.95 9.04
CA ASP A 235 12.74 -5.36 8.74
C ASP A 235 11.75 -4.21 8.49
N LYS A 236 12.06 -2.98 8.90
CA LYS A 236 11.20 -1.80 8.66
C LYS A 236 11.49 -1.06 7.35
N ASN A 237 12.59 -1.37 6.66
CA ASN A 237 12.92 -0.77 5.35
C ASN A 237 13.21 -1.81 4.25
N LEU A 238 13.18 -3.11 4.57
CA LEU A 238 13.22 -4.18 3.56
C LEU A 238 12.00 -4.12 2.65
N ILE A 239 12.24 -4.08 1.34
CA ILE A 239 11.23 -4.03 0.29
C ILE A 239 11.21 -5.38 -0.43
N ASP A 240 10.00 -5.90 -0.69
CA ASP A 240 9.81 -7.12 -1.47
C ASP A 240 10.58 -7.06 -2.80
N PRO A 241 11.38 -8.10 -3.16
CA PRO A 241 12.23 -8.07 -4.36
C PRO A 241 11.49 -7.83 -5.67
N LEU A 242 10.25 -8.31 -5.82
CA LEU A 242 9.44 -8.10 -7.03
C LEU A 242 8.97 -6.65 -7.11
N ILE A 243 8.56 -6.08 -5.97
CA ILE A 243 8.18 -4.67 -5.87
C ILE A 243 9.37 -3.75 -6.13
N ARG A 244 10.54 -4.05 -5.53
CA ARG A 244 11.77 -3.28 -5.75
C ARG A 244 12.20 -3.32 -7.22
N THR A 245 12.14 -4.49 -7.85
CA THR A 245 12.45 -4.65 -9.29
C THR A 245 11.49 -3.84 -10.16
N TRP A 246 10.20 -3.88 -9.84
CA TRP A 246 9.18 -3.09 -10.54
C TRP A 246 9.41 -1.58 -10.39
N ALA A 247 9.68 -1.10 -9.17
CA ALA A 247 9.96 0.31 -8.92
C ALA A 247 11.23 0.78 -9.64
N LEU A 248 12.29 -0.05 -9.68
CA LEU A 248 13.51 0.26 -10.42
C LEU A 248 13.26 0.39 -11.92
N ASP A 249 12.45 -0.50 -12.50
CA ASP A 249 12.03 -0.41 -13.91
C ASP A 249 11.21 0.87 -14.17
N HIS A 250 10.37 1.28 -13.22
CA HIS A 250 9.60 2.52 -13.32
C HIS A 250 10.50 3.76 -13.33
N ILE A 251 11.47 3.85 -12.40
CA ILE A 251 12.48 4.93 -12.35
C ILE A 251 13.21 5.04 -13.69
N LYS A 252 13.69 3.90 -14.22
CA LYS A 252 14.46 3.88 -15.47
C LYS A 252 13.68 4.30 -16.71
N ARG A 253 12.36 4.10 -16.72
CA ARG A 253 11.50 4.36 -17.89
C ARG A 253 10.87 5.74 -17.90
N TYR A 254 10.50 6.26 -16.72
CA TYR A 254 9.58 7.39 -16.64
C TYR A 254 10.17 8.65 -16.01
N PHE A 255 11.32 8.58 -15.33
CA PHE A 255 11.95 9.78 -14.79
C PHE A 255 12.36 10.72 -15.92
N ASN A 256 11.95 11.98 -15.79
CA ASN A 256 12.16 13.01 -16.79
C ASN A 256 12.99 14.18 -16.23
N LYS A 257 13.17 15.23 -17.04
CA LYS A 257 13.95 16.42 -16.67
C LYS A 257 13.49 17.06 -15.36
N ARG A 258 12.17 17.16 -15.15
CA ARG A 258 11.59 17.77 -13.94
C ARG A 258 11.84 16.93 -12.70
N ASP A 259 11.78 15.60 -12.82
CA ASP A 259 12.14 14.70 -11.71
C ASP A 259 13.61 14.87 -11.32
N PHE A 260 14.51 14.98 -12.30
CA PHE A 260 15.92 15.24 -12.04
C PHE A 260 16.15 16.59 -11.37
N GLU A 261 15.46 17.63 -11.84
CA GLU A 261 15.56 18.97 -11.27
C GLU A 261 15.12 18.97 -9.80
N SER A 262 13.99 18.31 -9.51
CA SER A 262 13.51 18.10 -8.15
C SER A 262 14.49 17.29 -7.29
N LEU A 263 15.05 16.19 -7.79
CA LEU A 263 16.07 15.41 -7.06
C LEU A 263 17.31 16.26 -6.73
N ILE A 264 17.87 16.93 -7.74
CA ILE A 264 19.10 17.70 -7.60
C ILE A 264 18.89 18.90 -6.65
N SER A 265 17.69 19.47 -6.61
CA SER A 265 17.35 20.56 -5.68
C SER A 265 17.40 20.17 -4.19
N VAL A 266 17.50 18.87 -3.87
CA VAL A 266 17.64 18.37 -2.50
C VAL A 266 19.08 18.44 -2.01
N ILE A 267 20.05 18.54 -2.93
CA ILE A 267 21.47 18.57 -2.58
C ILE A 267 21.74 19.86 -1.80
N ASP A 268 22.24 19.69 -0.57
CA ASP A 268 22.66 20.81 0.25
C ASP A 268 23.97 21.40 -0.34
N PRO A 269 24.05 22.72 -0.58
CA PRO A 269 25.22 23.33 -1.20
C PRO A 269 26.48 23.31 -0.33
N GLU A 270 26.35 23.18 1.00
CA GLU A 270 27.49 23.06 1.92
C GLU A 270 27.98 21.61 2.03
N GLU A 271 27.05 20.63 2.09
CA GLU A 271 27.40 19.21 2.18
C GLU A 271 27.76 18.58 0.82
N GLY A 272 27.14 19.06 -0.25
CA GLY A 272 27.33 18.56 -1.61
C GLY A 272 26.97 17.08 -1.79
N ILE A 273 27.72 16.41 -2.65
CA ILE A 273 27.60 14.97 -2.91
C ILE A 273 28.74 14.31 -2.15
N ASP A 274 28.44 13.82 -0.95
CA ASP A 274 29.38 13.13 -0.06
C ASP A 274 28.68 11.97 0.67
N ARG A 275 29.44 11.04 1.22
CA ARG A 275 28.97 9.88 1.97
C ARG A 275 28.07 10.30 3.13
N GLY A 276 26.84 9.78 3.12
CA GLY A 276 25.81 10.04 4.14
C GLY A 276 24.96 11.28 3.89
N THR A 277 25.27 12.09 2.86
CA THR A 277 24.49 13.28 2.51
C THR A 277 23.31 12.93 1.62
N ASP A 278 22.36 13.86 1.45
CA ASP A 278 21.30 13.67 0.46
C ASP A 278 21.83 13.68 -0.98
N GLY A 279 23.01 14.28 -1.22
CA GLY A 279 23.68 14.19 -2.50
C GLY A 279 24.05 12.76 -2.89
N GLN A 280 24.44 11.92 -1.93
CA GLN A 280 24.66 10.49 -2.19
C GLN A 280 23.37 9.77 -2.59
N ASN A 281 22.25 10.10 -1.94
CA ASN A 281 20.93 9.56 -2.29
C ASN A 281 20.55 9.94 -3.73
N VAL A 282 20.73 11.22 -4.10
CA VAL A 282 20.48 11.72 -5.46
C VAL A 282 21.35 10.99 -6.48
N HIS A 283 22.66 10.89 -6.21
CA HIS A 283 23.59 10.18 -7.09
C HIS A 283 23.21 8.71 -7.28
N ALA A 284 22.84 8.00 -6.21
CA ALA A 284 22.41 6.60 -6.28
C ALA A 284 21.19 6.43 -7.20
N ILE A 285 20.21 7.34 -7.14
CA ILE A 285 19.02 7.32 -8.00
C ILE A 285 19.39 7.63 -9.44
N VAL A 286 20.11 8.73 -9.68
CA VAL A 286 20.49 9.17 -11.03
C VAL A 286 21.33 8.11 -11.75
N SER A 287 22.29 7.49 -11.05
CA SER A 287 23.21 6.50 -11.62
C SER A 287 22.51 5.30 -12.27
N CYS A 288 21.29 4.94 -11.84
CA CYS A 288 20.56 3.80 -12.40
C CYS A 288 19.79 4.13 -13.69
N ILE A 289 19.66 5.41 -14.06
CA ILE A 289 18.80 5.88 -15.16
C ILE A 289 19.57 5.85 -16.50
N PRO A 290 19.03 5.24 -17.58
CA PRO A 290 19.76 5.07 -18.84
C PRO A 290 20.11 6.38 -19.56
N ASN A 291 19.16 7.32 -19.65
CA ASN A 291 19.31 8.60 -20.35
C ASN A 291 19.80 9.75 -19.47
N LYS A 292 20.39 9.45 -18.29
CA LYS A 292 20.85 10.46 -17.32
C LYS A 292 21.73 11.55 -17.93
N LYS A 293 22.66 11.21 -18.84
CA LYS A 293 23.59 12.17 -19.45
C LYS A 293 22.87 13.26 -20.24
N ASP A 294 21.82 12.86 -20.98
CA ASP A 294 20.99 13.79 -21.76
C ASP A 294 20.17 14.69 -20.83
N LEU A 295 19.50 14.11 -19.82
CA LEU A 295 18.72 14.88 -18.85
C LEU A 295 19.57 15.88 -18.06
N LEU A 296 20.75 15.46 -17.56
CA LEU A 296 21.69 16.35 -16.87
C LEU A 296 22.18 17.47 -17.80
N THR A 297 22.41 17.16 -19.08
CA THR A 297 22.80 18.15 -20.09
C THR A 297 21.70 19.19 -20.32
N GLN A 298 20.45 18.75 -20.42
CA GLN A 298 19.31 19.66 -20.54
C GLN A 298 19.13 20.57 -19.31
N ILE A 299 19.53 20.11 -18.11
CA ILE A 299 19.42 20.89 -16.88
C ILE A 299 20.54 21.92 -16.78
N PHE A 300 21.81 21.50 -16.92
CA PHE A 300 22.92 22.43 -16.67
C PHE A 300 22.97 23.59 -17.70
N ARG A 301 22.41 23.38 -18.91
CA ARG A 301 22.33 24.41 -19.96
C ARG A 301 21.08 25.28 -19.91
N ASP A 302 20.08 24.93 -19.11
CA ASP A 302 18.83 25.69 -19.01
C ASP A 302 18.98 26.84 -18.03
N HIS A 303 19.16 28.05 -18.55
CA HIS A 303 19.42 29.24 -17.75
C HIS A 303 18.22 29.70 -16.90
N ASN A 304 17.02 29.11 -17.10
CA ASN A 304 15.86 29.36 -16.24
C ASN A 304 15.94 28.59 -14.91
N ILE A 305 16.80 27.58 -14.83
CA ILE A 305 17.05 26.78 -13.62
C ILE A 305 18.08 27.50 -12.76
N LYS A 306 17.91 27.45 -11.43
CA LYS A 306 18.86 28.04 -10.47
C LYS A 306 20.28 27.51 -10.70
N GLU A 307 21.26 28.41 -10.64
CA GLU A 307 22.66 28.08 -10.94
C GLU A 307 23.20 26.91 -10.11
N GLU A 308 22.82 26.83 -8.84
CA GLU A 308 23.16 25.72 -7.94
C GLU A 308 22.71 24.34 -8.45
N ILE A 309 21.46 24.25 -8.92
CA ILE A 309 20.92 23.00 -9.49
C ILE A 309 21.66 22.68 -10.80
N ARG A 310 21.93 23.69 -11.64
CA ARG A 310 22.73 23.51 -12.87
C ARG A 310 24.15 23.03 -12.57
N TRP A 311 24.76 23.57 -11.52
CA TRP A 311 26.08 23.20 -11.04
C TRP A 311 26.12 21.74 -10.62
N PHE A 312 25.21 21.30 -9.75
CA PHE A 312 25.18 19.89 -9.34
C PHE A 312 24.84 18.95 -10.50
N ALA A 313 23.97 19.35 -11.43
CA ALA A 313 23.72 18.59 -12.66
C ALA A 313 24.99 18.43 -13.50
N LEU A 314 25.79 19.49 -13.64
CA LEU A 314 27.09 19.45 -14.29
C LEU A 314 28.06 18.50 -13.57
N ILE A 315 28.17 18.61 -12.24
CA ILE A 315 29.08 17.77 -11.45
C ILE A 315 28.77 16.28 -11.61
N ILE A 316 27.50 15.88 -11.52
CA ILE A 316 27.08 14.50 -11.76
C ILE A 316 27.37 14.07 -13.20
N LEU A 317 27.12 14.94 -14.19
CA LEU A 317 27.41 14.64 -15.60
C LEU A 317 28.90 14.43 -15.84
N LEU A 318 29.75 15.30 -15.30
CA LEU A 318 31.20 15.20 -15.44
C LEU A 318 31.70 13.90 -14.82
N TYR A 319 31.17 13.51 -13.67
CA TYR A 319 31.49 12.23 -13.03
C TYR A 319 31.14 11.01 -13.91
N GLU A 320 29.98 11.04 -14.56
CA GLU A 320 29.54 9.98 -15.47
C GLU A 320 30.30 9.94 -16.81
N VAL A 321 30.82 11.09 -17.27
CA VAL A 321 31.56 11.20 -18.54
C VAL A 321 33.03 10.89 -18.36
N GLN A 322 33.68 11.37 -17.29
CA GLN A 322 35.12 11.17 -17.08
C GLN A 322 35.53 9.69 -17.06
N MET A 323 34.66 8.81 -16.55
CA MET A 323 34.93 7.37 -16.46
C MET A 323 35.10 6.71 -17.83
N GLN A 324 34.62 7.37 -18.89
CA GLN A 324 34.72 6.90 -20.28
C GLN A 324 35.67 7.79 -21.10
N ASP A 325 35.59 9.10 -20.93
CA ASP A 325 36.38 10.09 -21.66
C ASP A 325 36.65 11.35 -20.81
N PRO A 326 37.81 11.41 -20.13
CA PRO A 326 38.22 12.57 -19.35
C PRO A 326 38.37 13.85 -20.18
N LYS A 327 38.71 13.74 -21.48
CA LYS A 327 38.85 14.91 -22.37
C LYS A 327 37.49 15.51 -22.66
N MET A 328 36.49 14.68 -22.93
CA MET A 328 35.11 15.12 -23.10
C MET A 328 34.58 15.81 -21.84
N ALA A 329 34.87 15.26 -20.65
CA ALA A 329 34.51 15.92 -19.39
C ALA A 329 35.16 17.33 -19.28
N LEU A 330 36.44 17.46 -19.63
CA LEU A 330 37.13 18.75 -19.65
C LEU A 330 36.52 19.73 -20.66
N GLU A 331 36.09 19.26 -21.83
CA GLU A 331 35.41 20.10 -22.83
C GLU A 331 34.04 20.59 -22.34
N ILE A 332 33.25 19.73 -21.71
CA ILE A 332 31.97 20.10 -21.09
C ILE A 332 32.18 21.16 -20.00
N LEU A 333 33.19 20.98 -19.13
CA LEU A 333 33.52 21.93 -18.07
C LEU A 333 33.92 23.30 -18.65
N LYS A 334 34.75 23.32 -19.71
CA LYS A 334 35.12 24.55 -20.41
C LYS A 334 33.92 25.24 -21.05
N LEU A 335 33.01 24.48 -21.64
CA LEU A 335 31.78 25.00 -22.21
C LEU A 335 30.93 25.68 -21.13
N TYR A 336 30.74 25.03 -19.98
CA TYR A 336 30.00 25.62 -18.86
C TYR A 336 30.61 26.94 -18.40
N GLN A 337 31.94 26.98 -18.21
CA GLN A 337 32.66 28.19 -17.80
C GLN A 337 32.51 29.32 -18.84
N PHE A 338 32.54 28.98 -20.13
CA PHE A 338 32.33 29.94 -21.21
C PHE A 338 30.90 30.51 -21.23
N GLU A 339 29.90 29.65 -21.05
CA GLU A 339 28.48 30.06 -20.97
C GLU A 339 28.17 30.85 -19.68
N ASN A 340 28.92 30.63 -18.59
CA ASN A 340 28.69 31.21 -17.26
C ASN A 340 29.93 31.96 -16.73
N PRO A 341 30.37 33.06 -17.35
CA PRO A 341 31.65 33.73 -17.02
C PRO A 341 31.68 34.40 -15.63
N LYS A 342 30.53 34.54 -14.96
CA LYS A 342 30.38 35.13 -13.63
C LYS A 342 29.92 34.14 -12.57
N THR A 343 30.12 32.84 -12.83
CA THR A 343 29.69 31.78 -11.92
C THR A 343 30.37 31.88 -10.55
N GLU A 344 29.59 31.63 -9.50
CA GLU A 344 30.10 31.57 -8.12
C GLU A 344 31.02 30.36 -7.90
N TYR A 345 30.95 29.35 -8.78
CA TYR A 345 31.72 28.11 -8.71
C TYR A 345 33.10 28.20 -9.40
N SER A 346 33.62 29.41 -9.62
CA SER A 346 34.85 29.64 -10.39
C SER A 346 36.08 28.94 -9.79
N SER A 347 36.20 28.85 -8.47
CA SER A 347 37.30 28.15 -7.80
C SER A 347 37.19 26.63 -7.97
N GLN A 348 36.00 26.07 -7.79
CA GLN A 348 35.74 24.64 -7.95
C GLN A 348 35.98 24.19 -9.41
N ILE A 349 35.60 25.03 -10.38
CA ILE A 349 35.91 24.78 -11.81
C ILE A 349 37.41 24.68 -12.03
N TYR A 350 38.21 25.57 -11.42
CA TYR A 350 39.67 25.54 -11.54
C TYR A 350 40.27 24.26 -10.95
N GLU A 351 39.79 23.84 -9.77
CA GLU A 351 40.22 22.60 -9.11
C GLU A 351 39.90 21.36 -9.94
N ILE A 352 38.64 21.20 -10.36
CA ILE A 352 38.20 20.05 -11.18
C ILE A 352 38.95 20.03 -12.51
N LYS A 353 39.16 21.20 -13.13
CA LYS A 353 39.95 21.31 -14.36
C LYS A 353 41.39 20.83 -14.16
N THR A 354 42.01 21.17 -13.04
CA THR A 354 43.37 20.74 -12.70
C THR A 354 43.42 19.23 -12.51
N GLN A 355 42.50 18.68 -11.72
CA GLN A 355 42.38 17.22 -11.51
C GLN A 355 42.14 16.45 -12.82
N LEU A 356 41.24 16.90 -13.69
CA LEU A 356 41.01 16.26 -14.99
C LEU A 356 42.23 16.31 -15.92
N ILE A 357 43.08 17.33 -15.81
CA ILE A 357 44.31 17.46 -16.62
C ILE A 357 45.43 16.59 -16.05
N GLU A 358 45.64 16.64 -14.74
CA GLU A 358 46.80 16.04 -14.07
C GLU A 358 46.55 14.58 -13.67
N GLU A 359 45.37 14.27 -13.16
CA GLU A 359 44.99 12.96 -12.61
C GLU A 359 44.09 12.17 -13.57
N HIS A 360 43.58 12.81 -14.62
CA HIS A 360 42.60 12.25 -15.57
C HIS A 360 41.27 11.82 -14.94
N CYS A 361 41.02 12.22 -13.70
CA CYS A 361 39.76 12.02 -12.99
C CYS A 361 39.58 13.07 -11.89
N PHE A 362 38.34 13.22 -11.41
CA PHE A 362 38.05 13.84 -10.11
C PHE A 362 37.05 12.97 -9.35
N TYR A 363 37.00 13.09 -8.03
CA TYR A 363 36.07 12.32 -7.23
C TYR A 363 34.88 13.20 -6.81
N LEU A 364 33.67 12.67 -6.94
CA LEU A 364 32.60 13.06 -6.00
C LEU A 364 33.08 12.52 -4.66
N TYR A 365 33.18 13.37 -3.64
CA TYR A 365 33.69 12.90 -2.35
C TYR A 365 32.78 11.79 -1.79
#